data_AF-A0A3R7XQ67-F1
#
_entry.id   AF-A0A3R7XQ67-F1
#
_cell.length_a   1.000
_cell.length_b   1.000
_cell.length_c   1.000
_cell.angle_alpha   90.00
_cell.angle_beta   90.00
_cell.angle_gamma   90.00
#
_symmetry.space_group_name_H-M   'P 1'
#
loop_
_entity.id
_entity.type
_entity.pdbx_description
1 polymer ?
#
loop_
_entity_poly.entity_id
_entity_poly.type
_entity_poly.pdbx_seq_one_letter_code
_entity_poly.pdbx_strand_id
1 'polypeptide(L)'
;VVCDLIEDAKMPGIFPLLDEQCAISQTSVDVLMHRFNETYVKEPHFIKSRVKGSVFSVRHYAGVVEYDLSHFAEANIDSFFTELYTELQKSSNAFVRNLLKDERSNKEKLKRPPSTSFQFRAQVNALVQDLNMCNPHYVRCIKPNENKISGSINKQLVTAQVQCLGLVENIRVRRAGFCYRETYATFLHRYKILSRTSWPAVHNCSSLLTAEDVGVLPSLQPVSAQREAEANGQQRPLTPLEVYHMHLAAKNNKPTDGHEVPQPIIRFKEDIESLGCFSLGRNKVFIKHPAALFSLERLRQDKLPQIAKIIEDAWVRRLDRLMRRNGAADKATVAGLYSHWDQLASKVLQPSSRLRSHLAAGEVYNAASFLTSYAKRNAAVRHLNKVKKAVQVFSSRLFGKKKRRRDTLDRVYLGDYLNVKKHTPLLALLKASKESHVLFAGETHKINEKFVAQTRLLLIGEMNVHNIKADKMDKPKERRVVPIAQLSKISMSSLHDNYLFLHVNNDVGLMYEVDQKTEVELCKRDLPVAISDTIEFEAKKGMRLAFRFVKNQNTTVTTMEKLDKKNGQVNVGTKY
;
A
#
# COMPACT_ATOMS: atom_id res chain seq x y z
N VAL A 1 -39.17 0.27 11.37
CA VAL A 1 -39.56 0.71 12.72
C VAL A 1 -39.29 2.19 12.95
N VAL A 2 -38.04 2.66 13.13
CA VAL A 2 -37.78 4.12 13.30
C VAL A 2 -38.07 4.91 12.03
N CYS A 3 -37.77 4.36 10.85
CA CYS A 3 -38.15 4.97 9.57
C CYS A 3 -39.67 5.16 9.49
N ASP A 4 -40.45 4.13 9.84
CA ASP A 4 -41.91 4.17 9.87
C ASP A 4 -42.45 5.29 10.79
N LEU A 5 -41.90 5.43 12.01
CA LEU A 5 -42.24 6.54 12.92
C LEU A 5 -42.01 7.92 12.27
N ILE A 6 -41.01 8.07 11.41
CA ILE A 6 -40.66 9.35 10.80
C ILE A 6 -41.46 9.62 9.52
N GLU A 7 -41.66 8.61 8.67
CA GLU A 7 -42.09 8.79 7.29
C GLU A 7 -43.39 8.09 6.87
N ASP A 8 -43.91 7.13 7.64
CA ASP A 8 -45.06 6.32 7.25
C ASP A 8 -46.28 7.20 6.95
N ALA A 9 -46.87 7.01 5.78
CA ALA A 9 -48.04 7.74 5.32
C ALA A 9 -49.35 7.10 5.78
N LYS A 10 -49.36 5.79 6.11
CA LYS A 10 -50.58 5.06 6.51
C LYS A 10 -50.90 5.28 7.98
N MET A 11 -49.91 5.09 8.84
CA MET A 11 -49.94 5.54 10.23
C MET A 11 -49.10 6.82 10.26
N PRO A 12 -49.70 8.02 10.37
CA PRO A 12 -49.00 9.26 10.10
C PRO A 12 -47.78 9.41 11.02
N GLY A 13 -46.60 9.19 10.44
CA GLY A 13 -45.32 9.47 11.05
C GLY A 13 -45.09 10.96 11.27
N ILE A 14 -43.96 11.31 11.89
CA ILE A 14 -43.67 12.67 12.35
C ILE A 14 -43.77 13.70 11.22
N PHE A 15 -43.22 13.40 10.02
CA PHE A 15 -43.30 14.32 8.88
C PHE A 15 -44.71 14.47 8.28
N PRO A 16 -45.46 13.39 7.96
CA PRO A 16 -46.84 13.53 7.53
C PRO A 16 -47.73 14.28 8.53
N LEU A 17 -47.56 14.02 9.84
CA LEU A 17 -48.31 14.74 10.88
C LEU A 17 -47.91 16.21 10.95
N LEU A 18 -46.62 16.53 10.79
CA LEU A 18 -46.15 17.91 10.68
C LEU A 18 -46.75 18.60 9.45
N ASP A 19 -46.82 17.93 8.30
CA ASP A 19 -47.43 18.48 7.08
C ASP A 19 -48.91 18.78 7.27
N GLU A 20 -49.65 17.88 7.92
CA GLU A 20 -51.06 18.07 8.29
C GLU A 20 -51.25 19.27 9.21
N GLN A 21 -50.43 19.37 10.26
CA GLN A 21 -50.52 20.46 11.22
C GLN A 21 -50.09 21.81 10.63
N CYS A 22 -49.05 21.87 9.81
CA CYS A 22 -48.69 23.08 9.06
C CYS A 22 -49.76 23.46 8.01
N ALA A 23 -50.61 22.51 7.60
CA ALA A 23 -51.70 22.80 6.69
C ALA A 23 -52.81 23.62 7.36
N ILE A 24 -53.02 23.42 8.66
CA ILE A 24 -53.97 24.14 9.50
C ILE A 24 -53.35 25.50 9.85
N SER A 25 -54.04 26.60 9.55
CA SER A 25 -53.56 27.96 9.84
C SER A 25 -53.36 28.17 11.35
N GLN A 26 -52.17 28.65 11.75
CA GLN A 26 -51.76 28.98 13.14
C GLN A 26 -51.42 27.81 14.08
N THR A 27 -50.72 26.78 13.61
CA THR A 27 -50.17 25.75 14.51
C THR A 27 -49.07 26.31 15.40
N SER A 28 -49.33 26.39 16.70
CA SER A 28 -48.32 26.71 17.71
C SER A 28 -47.50 25.47 18.08
N VAL A 29 -46.29 25.70 18.61
CA VAL A 29 -45.39 24.64 19.07
C VAL A 29 -46.06 23.75 20.12
N ASP A 30 -46.86 24.33 21.01
CA ASP A 30 -47.58 23.59 22.05
C ASP A 30 -48.64 22.65 21.48
N VAL A 31 -49.38 23.10 20.45
CA VAL A 31 -50.39 22.27 19.77
C VAL A 31 -49.73 21.12 19.04
N LEU A 32 -48.65 21.39 18.31
CA LEU A 32 -47.88 20.37 17.60
C LEU A 32 -47.30 19.33 18.57
N MET A 33 -46.71 19.79 19.68
CA MET A 33 -46.14 18.91 20.69
C MET A 33 -47.22 18.07 21.40
N HIS A 34 -48.39 18.65 21.67
CA HIS A 34 -49.53 17.90 22.19
C HIS A 34 -49.93 16.78 21.23
N ARG A 35 -50.07 17.12 19.94
CA ARG A 35 -50.47 16.15 18.92
C ARG A 35 -49.46 15.03 18.73
N PHE A 36 -48.17 15.34 18.76
CA PHE A 36 -47.10 14.34 18.70
C PHE A 36 -47.16 13.40 19.91
N ASN A 37 -47.31 13.97 21.10
CA ASN A 37 -47.42 13.18 22.31
C ASN A 37 -48.62 12.25 22.27
N GLU A 38 -49.80 12.71 21.86
CA GLU A 38 -51.01 11.88 21.76
C GLU A 38 -50.88 10.76 20.72
N THR A 39 -50.33 11.08 19.55
CA THR A 39 -50.24 10.13 18.43
C THR A 39 -49.22 9.03 18.72
N TYR A 40 -48.08 9.38 19.33
CA TYR A 40 -46.94 8.48 19.48
C TYR A 40 -46.77 7.93 20.90
N VAL A 41 -47.75 8.07 21.82
CA VAL A 41 -47.67 7.53 23.20
C VAL A 41 -47.25 6.06 23.23
N LYS A 42 -47.77 5.27 22.28
CA LYS A 42 -47.57 3.81 22.22
C LYS A 42 -46.31 3.39 21.48
N GLU A 43 -45.63 4.31 20.79
CA GLU A 43 -44.45 3.98 19.97
C GLU A 43 -43.18 3.95 20.85
N PRO A 44 -42.50 2.80 21.00
CA PRO A 44 -41.33 2.67 21.88
C PRO A 44 -40.12 3.53 21.47
N HIS A 45 -40.05 3.98 20.22
CA HIS A 45 -38.97 4.81 19.72
C HIS A 45 -39.22 6.32 19.89
N PHE A 46 -40.43 6.72 20.23
CA PHE A 46 -40.77 8.11 20.56
C PHE A 46 -40.66 8.32 22.07
N ILE A 47 -39.93 9.35 22.49
CA ILE A 47 -39.71 9.68 23.90
C ILE A 47 -40.29 11.06 24.14
N LYS A 48 -41.38 11.09 24.91
CA LYS A 48 -41.98 12.32 25.41
C LYS A 48 -41.03 13.00 26.40
N SER A 49 -40.89 14.32 26.30
CA SER A 49 -40.14 15.11 27.28
C SER A 49 -40.80 15.03 28.66
N ARG A 50 -39.96 14.88 29.70
CA ARG A 50 -40.39 14.87 31.11
C ARG A 50 -40.82 16.25 31.60
N VAL A 51 -40.32 17.30 30.96
CA VAL A 51 -40.63 18.70 31.27
C VAL A 51 -41.51 19.26 30.16
N LYS A 52 -42.54 20.05 30.51
CA LYS A 52 -43.28 20.81 29.51
C LYS A 52 -42.30 21.71 28.74
N GLY A 53 -42.23 21.55 27.44
CA GLY A 53 -41.32 22.28 26.57
C GLY A 53 -41.49 21.86 25.12
N SER A 54 -40.74 22.52 24.23
CA SER A 54 -40.76 22.32 22.78
C SER A 54 -39.94 21.11 22.30
N VAL A 55 -39.40 20.29 23.21
CA VAL A 55 -38.46 19.22 22.85
C VAL A 55 -39.13 17.85 22.92
N PHE A 56 -38.88 17.02 21.91
CA PHE A 56 -39.15 15.58 21.93
C PHE A 56 -37.87 14.81 21.62
N SER A 57 -37.80 13.53 21.96
CA SER A 57 -36.64 12.71 21.59
C SER A 57 -37.05 11.49 20.79
N VAL A 58 -36.18 11.06 19.88
CA VAL A 58 -36.35 9.82 19.11
C VAL A 58 -35.17 8.91 19.39
N ARG A 59 -35.47 7.63 19.65
CA ARG A 59 -34.45 6.59 19.80
C ARG A 59 -34.03 6.07 18.43
N HIS A 60 -32.98 6.66 17.86
CA HIS A 60 -32.35 6.17 16.64
C HIS A 60 -31.43 4.99 16.93
N TYR A 61 -30.99 4.29 15.87
CA TYR A 61 -29.99 3.22 15.99
C TYR A 61 -28.67 3.69 16.61
N ALA A 62 -28.33 4.98 16.44
CA ALA A 62 -27.13 5.61 16.96
C ALA A 62 -27.26 6.04 18.44
N GLY A 63 -28.47 6.10 18.98
CA GLY A 63 -28.77 6.65 20.29
C GLY A 63 -30.03 7.51 20.31
N VAL A 64 -30.33 8.06 21.48
CA VAL A 64 -31.44 9.00 21.65
C VAL A 64 -31.01 10.38 21.17
N VAL A 65 -31.81 10.98 20.29
CA VAL A 65 -31.59 12.33 19.75
C VAL A 65 -32.76 13.21 20.18
N GLU A 66 -32.45 14.39 20.71
CA GLU A 66 -33.42 15.40 21.11
C GLU A 66 -33.63 16.40 19.95
N TYR A 67 -34.90 16.74 19.70
CA TYR A 67 -35.35 17.62 18.63
C TYR A 67 -36.18 18.75 19.23
N ASP A 68 -35.81 19.99 18.91
CA ASP A 68 -36.53 21.19 19.33
C ASP A 68 -37.53 21.64 18.26
N LEU A 69 -38.81 21.68 18.61
CA LEU A 69 -39.93 22.04 17.73
C LEU A 69 -40.05 23.54 17.46
N SER A 70 -39.28 24.40 18.13
CA SER A 70 -39.44 25.87 18.08
C SER A 70 -39.56 26.43 16.65
N HIS A 71 -38.78 25.90 15.70
CA HIS A 71 -38.76 26.35 14.30
C HIS A 71 -39.22 25.28 13.30
N PHE A 72 -39.77 24.16 13.76
CA PHE A 72 -40.13 23.04 12.87
C PHE A 72 -41.22 23.40 11.87
N ALA A 73 -42.28 24.09 12.33
CA ALA A 73 -43.39 24.46 11.47
C ALA A 73 -42.98 25.51 10.43
N GLU A 74 -42.24 26.53 10.84
CA GLU A 74 -41.69 27.57 9.96
C GLU A 74 -40.77 26.97 8.90
N ALA A 75 -39.84 26.08 9.30
CA ALA A 75 -38.91 25.43 8.38
C ALA A 75 -39.59 24.44 7.41
N ASN A 76 -40.79 23.96 7.72
CA ASN A 76 -41.54 23.03 6.86
C ASN A 76 -42.47 23.74 5.87
N ILE A 77 -42.84 24.99 6.16
CA ILE A 77 -43.62 25.82 5.25
C ILE A 77 -42.67 26.35 4.18
N ASP A 78 -42.69 25.72 3.01
CA ASP A 78 -41.96 26.19 1.83
C ASP A 78 -42.68 27.41 1.23
N SER A 79 -42.46 28.58 1.84
CA SER A 79 -43.04 29.84 1.41
C SER A 79 -42.21 30.51 0.33
N PHE A 80 -42.10 29.89 -0.85
CA PHE A 80 -41.75 30.65 -2.05
C PHE A 80 -43.03 31.19 -2.69
N PHE A 81 -43.27 32.50 -2.49
CA PHE A 81 -44.48 33.15 -2.97
C PHE A 81 -44.59 33.11 -4.50
N THR A 82 -45.72 32.62 -5.00
CA THR A 82 -46.01 32.51 -6.44
C THR A 82 -45.88 33.85 -7.18
N GLU A 83 -46.17 34.96 -6.50
CA GLU A 83 -46.03 36.32 -7.04
C GLU A 83 -44.58 36.66 -7.34
N LEU A 84 -43.68 36.38 -6.39
CA LEU A 84 -42.24 36.61 -6.54
C LEU A 84 -41.68 35.76 -7.70
N TYR A 85 -42.16 34.52 -7.81
CA TYR A 85 -41.82 33.63 -8.91
C TYR A 85 -42.21 34.22 -10.28
N THR A 86 -43.43 34.72 -10.38
CA THR A 86 -43.98 35.29 -11.62
C THR A 86 -43.21 36.53 -12.07
N GLU A 87 -42.78 37.37 -11.12
CA GLU A 87 -41.95 38.54 -11.42
C GLU A 87 -40.52 38.18 -11.81
N LEU A 88 -39.90 37.21 -11.13
CA LEU A 88 -38.54 36.77 -11.46
C LEU A 88 -38.47 36.09 -12.84
N GLN A 89 -39.56 35.45 -13.30
CA GLN A 89 -39.66 34.92 -14.67
C GLN A 89 -39.66 36.00 -15.75
N LYS A 90 -40.03 37.24 -15.41
CA LYS A 90 -39.95 38.40 -16.32
C LYS A 90 -38.58 39.08 -16.33
N SER A 91 -37.63 38.61 -15.51
CA SER A 91 -36.30 39.17 -15.43
C SER A 91 -35.64 39.26 -16.81
N SER A 92 -34.93 40.35 -17.10
CA SER A 92 -34.16 40.51 -18.34
C SER A 92 -32.97 39.54 -18.43
N ASN A 93 -32.50 39.02 -17.29
CA ASN A 93 -31.39 38.07 -17.23
C ASN A 93 -31.84 36.64 -17.57
N ALA A 94 -31.31 36.07 -18.65
CA ALA A 94 -31.63 34.72 -19.09
C ALA A 94 -31.29 33.63 -18.05
N PHE A 95 -30.22 33.83 -17.25
CA PHE A 95 -29.86 32.90 -16.17
C PHE A 95 -30.97 32.84 -15.11
N VAL A 96 -31.48 33.99 -14.66
CA VAL A 96 -32.54 34.07 -13.64
C VAL A 96 -33.81 33.40 -14.14
N ARG A 97 -34.22 33.67 -15.39
CA ARG A 97 -35.38 33.00 -16.00
C ARG A 97 -35.20 31.49 -16.12
N ASN A 98 -33.98 31.02 -16.42
CA ASN A 98 -33.67 29.61 -16.57
C ASN A 98 -33.58 28.86 -15.23
N LEU A 99 -33.09 29.52 -14.17
CA LEU A 99 -33.01 28.96 -12.82
C LEU A 99 -34.40 28.68 -12.22
N LEU A 100 -35.39 29.50 -12.60
CA LEU A 100 -36.76 29.49 -12.09
C LEU A 100 -37.74 29.01 -13.17
N LYS A 101 -37.39 27.97 -13.93
CA LYS A 101 -38.32 27.32 -14.85
C LYS A 101 -39.21 26.35 -14.05
N ASP A 102 -40.53 26.54 -14.16
CA ASP A 102 -41.48 25.63 -13.51
C ASP A 102 -41.85 24.57 -14.53
N GLU A 103 -41.40 23.34 -14.31
CA GLU A 103 -41.78 22.21 -15.15
C GLU A 103 -43.12 21.58 -14.72
N ARG A 104 -43.72 22.04 -13.61
CA ARG A 104 -45.01 21.52 -13.12
C ARG A 104 -46.16 21.85 -14.07
N SER A 105 -47.09 20.91 -14.18
CA SER A 105 -48.30 21.07 -14.99
C SER A 105 -49.27 22.11 -14.40
N ASN A 106 -50.16 22.68 -15.23
CA ASN A 106 -51.17 23.63 -14.75
C ASN A 106 -52.12 23.03 -13.69
N LYS A 107 -52.33 21.71 -13.68
CA LYS A 107 -53.11 21.03 -12.63
C LYS A 107 -52.37 20.95 -11.29
N GLU A 108 -51.05 20.89 -11.30
CA GLU A 108 -50.23 20.85 -10.08
C GLU A 108 -50.04 22.23 -9.48
N LYS A 109 -49.99 23.28 -10.30
CA LYS A 109 -49.94 24.68 -9.86
C LYS A 109 -51.19 25.12 -9.09
N LEU A 110 -52.32 24.45 -9.29
CA LEU A 110 -53.57 24.68 -8.57
C LEU A 110 -53.60 24.00 -7.18
N LYS A 111 -52.67 23.09 -6.89
CA LYS A 111 -52.55 22.45 -5.57
C LYS A 111 -51.67 23.31 -4.67
N ARG A 112 -51.86 23.16 -3.35
CA ARG A 112 -50.98 23.78 -2.36
C ARG A 112 -49.53 23.37 -2.65
N PRO A 113 -48.56 24.29 -2.57
CA PRO A 113 -47.15 23.94 -2.71
C PRO A 113 -46.79 22.82 -1.72
N PRO A 114 -46.03 21.81 -2.16
CA PRO A 114 -45.61 20.73 -1.28
C PRO A 114 -44.71 21.27 -0.17
N SER A 115 -44.92 20.80 1.06
CA SER A 115 -44.07 21.15 2.20
C SER A 115 -42.63 20.67 1.97
N THR A 116 -41.69 21.28 2.70
CA THR A 116 -40.27 20.90 2.64
C THR A 116 -40.08 19.43 3.01
N SER A 117 -40.80 18.93 4.02
CA SER A 117 -40.70 17.53 4.42
C SER A 117 -41.24 16.57 3.36
N PHE A 118 -42.31 16.93 2.64
CA PHE A 118 -42.84 16.13 1.54
C PHE A 118 -41.83 16.04 0.39
N GLN A 119 -41.25 17.17 -0.02
CA GLN A 119 -40.23 17.21 -1.06
C GLN A 119 -38.99 16.39 -0.67
N PHE A 120 -38.51 16.55 0.57
CA PHE A 120 -37.37 15.81 1.10
C PHE A 120 -37.62 14.29 1.09
N ARG A 121 -38.77 13.84 1.59
CA ARG A 121 -39.14 12.41 1.57
C ARG A 121 -39.21 11.84 0.15
N ALA A 122 -39.79 12.58 -0.78
CA ALA A 122 -39.86 12.17 -2.19
C ALA A 122 -38.45 12.01 -2.80
N GLN A 123 -37.55 12.97 -2.56
CA GLN A 123 -36.15 12.92 -3.04
C GLN A 123 -35.37 11.75 -2.42
N VAL A 124 -35.51 11.52 -1.11
CA VAL A 124 -34.84 10.39 -0.43
C VAL A 124 -35.35 9.05 -0.97
N ASN A 125 -36.66 8.91 -1.18
CA ASN A 125 -37.24 7.69 -1.74
C ASN A 125 -36.75 7.40 -3.17
N ALA A 126 -36.67 8.43 -4.02
CA ALA A 126 -36.12 8.30 -5.36
C ALA A 126 -34.64 7.85 -5.30
N LEU A 127 -33.83 8.48 -4.45
CA LEU A 127 -32.42 8.10 -4.25
C LEU A 127 -32.26 6.65 -3.78
N VAL A 128 -33.10 6.20 -2.84
CA VAL A 128 -33.05 4.83 -2.33
C VAL A 128 -33.43 3.82 -3.43
N GLN A 129 -34.41 4.14 -4.28
CA GLN A 129 -34.74 3.30 -5.44
C GLN A 129 -33.57 3.17 -6.39
N ASP A 130 -32.88 4.27 -6.72
CA ASP A 130 -31.69 4.26 -7.58
C ASP A 130 -30.55 3.44 -6.98
N LEU A 131 -30.31 3.57 -5.67
CA LEU A 131 -29.30 2.78 -4.96
C LEU A 131 -29.62 1.28 -4.95
N ASN A 132 -30.90 0.92 -4.84
CA ASN A 132 -31.36 -0.48 -4.86
C ASN A 132 -31.21 -1.15 -6.23
N MET A 133 -31.17 -0.37 -7.31
CA MET A 133 -30.90 -0.86 -8.67
C MET A 133 -29.40 -1.09 -8.94
N CYS A 134 -28.53 -0.71 -8.00
CA CYS A 134 -27.07 -0.80 -8.13
C CYS A 134 -26.47 -1.86 -7.18
N ASN A 135 -25.17 -2.13 -7.34
CA ASN A 135 -24.38 -2.87 -6.35
C ASN A 135 -23.65 -1.88 -5.42
N PRO A 136 -24.13 -1.64 -4.19
CA PRO A 136 -23.62 -0.55 -3.36
C PRO A 136 -22.26 -0.85 -2.73
N HIS A 137 -21.39 0.16 -2.72
CA HIS A 137 -20.13 0.17 -1.99
C HIS A 137 -20.17 1.30 -0.95
N TYR A 138 -19.77 1.00 0.29
CA TYR A 138 -19.86 1.95 1.40
C TYR A 138 -18.49 2.43 1.86
N VAL A 139 -18.29 3.74 1.89
CA VAL A 139 -17.15 4.40 2.53
C VAL A 139 -17.65 5.08 3.81
N ARG A 140 -17.00 4.79 4.94
CA ARG A 140 -17.37 5.34 6.25
C ARG A 140 -16.25 6.24 6.74
N CYS A 141 -16.50 7.54 6.76
CA CYS A 141 -15.52 8.54 7.17
C CYS A 141 -15.55 8.75 8.68
N ILE A 142 -14.37 8.84 9.31
CA ILE A 142 -14.23 9.12 10.75
C ILE A 142 -13.36 10.35 10.93
N LYS A 143 -13.86 11.35 11.66
CA LYS A 143 -13.11 12.53 12.09
C LYS A 143 -12.29 12.19 13.33
N PRO A 144 -10.95 12.18 13.26
CA PRO A 144 -10.13 11.71 14.38
C PRO A 144 -10.06 12.72 15.54
N ASN A 145 -10.21 14.02 15.26
CA ASN A 145 -10.23 15.08 16.27
C ASN A 145 -10.93 16.34 15.72
N GLU A 146 -11.42 17.18 16.64
CA GLU A 146 -12.07 18.46 16.31
C GLU A 146 -11.08 19.51 15.80
N ASN A 147 -9.85 19.48 16.31
CA ASN A 147 -8.83 20.51 16.07
C ASN A 147 -8.16 20.40 14.69
N LYS A 148 -8.55 19.41 13.87
CA LYS A 148 -7.98 19.15 12.52
C LYS A 148 -6.47 18.89 12.54
N ILE A 149 -5.94 18.33 13.63
CA ILE A 149 -4.52 18.03 13.82
C ILE A 149 -4.20 16.62 13.32
N SER A 150 -3.21 16.50 12.43
CA SER A 150 -2.77 15.18 11.96
C SER A 150 -2.15 14.34 13.08
N GLY A 151 -2.46 13.05 13.13
CA GLY A 151 -1.92 12.11 14.13
C GLY A 151 -2.53 12.20 15.54
N SER A 152 -3.41 13.19 15.78
CA SER A 152 -4.14 13.30 17.05
C SER A 152 -5.47 12.55 16.99
N ILE A 153 -5.80 11.79 18.03
CA ILE A 153 -7.04 11.00 18.11
C ILE A 153 -7.77 11.34 19.41
N ASN A 154 -8.98 11.89 19.29
CA ASN A 154 -9.92 11.98 20.39
C ASN A 154 -10.76 10.68 20.44
N LYS A 155 -10.47 9.83 21.42
CA LYS A 155 -11.14 8.54 21.57
C LYS A 155 -12.64 8.65 21.78
N GLN A 156 -13.12 9.64 22.53
CA GLN A 156 -14.55 9.82 22.80
C GLN A 156 -15.29 10.19 21.50
N LEU A 157 -14.75 11.16 20.75
CA LEU A 157 -15.29 11.57 19.45
C LEU A 157 -15.33 10.41 18.44
N VAL A 158 -14.24 9.63 18.36
CA VAL A 158 -14.18 8.46 17.47
C VAL A 158 -15.15 7.37 17.93
N THR A 159 -15.28 7.13 19.23
CA THR A 159 -16.21 6.12 19.77
C THR A 159 -17.66 6.49 19.45
N ALA A 160 -18.05 7.75 19.64
CA ALA A 160 -19.37 8.25 19.27
C ALA A 160 -19.62 8.06 17.77
N GLN A 161 -18.67 8.41 16.90
CA GLN A 161 -18.81 8.20 15.46
C GLN A 161 -18.91 6.72 15.08
N VAL A 162 -18.15 5.84 15.73
CA VAL A 162 -18.21 4.38 15.49
C VAL A 162 -19.60 3.83 15.81
N GLN A 163 -20.26 4.37 16.85
CA GLN A 163 -21.66 4.07 17.19
C GLN A 163 -22.61 4.67 16.15
N CYS A 164 -22.48 5.96 15.83
CA CYS A 164 -23.33 6.66 14.86
C CYS A 164 -23.24 6.08 13.44
N LEU A 165 -22.10 5.54 13.04
CA LEU A 165 -21.92 4.88 11.73
C LEU A 165 -22.40 3.42 11.75
N GLY A 166 -22.85 2.91 12.91
CA GLY A 166 -23.29 1.54 13.09
C GLY A 166 -22.19 0.51 12.83
N LEU A 167 -20.91 0.87 12.96
CA LEU A 167 -19.81 -0.02 12.56
C LEU A 167 -19.76 -1.30 13.40
N VAL A 168 -20.04 -1.19 14.70
CA VAL A 168 -20.11 -2.34 15.61
C VAL A 168 -21.24 -3.27 15.21
N GLU A 169 -22.41 -2.73 14.91
CA GLU A 169 -23.58 -3.53 14.51
C GLU A 169 -23.37 -4.17 13.13
N ASN A 170 -22.76 -3.45 12.19
CA ASN A 170 -22.33 -4.00 10.90
C ASN A 170 -21.38 -5.20 11.08
N ILE A 171 -20.45 -5.12 12.04
CA ILE A 171 -19.56 -6.24 12.36
C ILE A 171 -20.34 -7.38 13.02
N ARG A 172 -21.28 -7.09 13.94
CA ARG A 172 -22.11 -8.12 14.59
C ARG A 172 -22.98 -8.87 13.59
N VAL A 173 -23.68 -8.18 12.69
CA VAL A 173 -24.49 -8.78 11.62
C VAL A 173 -23.60 -9.67 10.73
N ARG A 174 -22.40 -9.20 10.36
CA ARG A 174 -21.44 -10.02 9.61
C ARG A 174 -20.90 -11.22 10.38
N ARG A 175 -20.74 -11.11 11.71
CA ARG A 175 -20.29 -12.19 12.59
C ARG A 175 -21.37 -13.21 12.93
N ALA A 176 -22.64 -12.79 12.94
CA ALA A 176 -23.77 -13.69 13.16
C ALA A 176 -23.97 -14.65 11.98
N GLY A 177 -23.64 -14.18 10.76
CA GLY A 177 -23.55 -15.02 9.58
C GLY A 177 -22.16 -15.63 9.37
N PHE A 178 -21.85 -15.90 8.10
CA PHE A 178 -20.52 -16.35 7.70
C PHE A 178 -19.61 -15.14 7.43
N CYS A 179 -18.51 -15.02 8.19
CA CYS A 179 -17.57 -13.91 8.05
C CYS A 179 -16.81 -13.93 6.71
N TYR A 180 -16.78 -15.07 6.03
CA TYR A 180 -16.14 -15.24 4.74
C TYR A 180 -16.96 -16.14 3.84
N ARG A 181 -17.08 -15.75 2.57
CA ARG A 181 -17.81 -16.49 1.53
C ARG A 181 -17.08 -16.32 0.22
N GLU A 182 -16.65 -17.42 -0.39
CA GLU A 182 -15.93 -17.38 -1.66
C GLU A 182 -16.35 -18.55 -2.55
N THR A 183 -16.21 -18.37 -3.86
CA THR A 183 -16.44 -19.48 -4.80
C THR A 183 -15.41 -20.59 -4.58
N TYR A 184 -15.77 -21.83 -4.92
CA TYR A 184 -14.84 -22.95 -4.85
C TYR A 184 -13.54 -22.69 -5.63
N ALA A 185 -13.65 -22.12 -6.83
CA ALA A 185 -12.50 -21.81 -7.68
C ALA A 185 -11.54 -20.79 -7.04
N THR A 186 -12.07 -19.67 -6.53
CA THR A 186 -11.26 -18.63 -5.88
C THR A 186 -10.64 -19.13 -4.58
N PHE A 187 -11.39 -19.91 -3.79
CA PHE A 187 -10.90 -20.51 -2.56
C PHE A 187 -9.74 -21.49 -2.82
N LEU A 188 -9.92 -22.44 -3.74
CA LEU A 188 -8.90 -23.42 -4.08
C LEU A 188 -7.67 -22.77 -4.70
N HIS A 189 -7.84 -21.82 -5.63
CA HIS A 189 -6.71 -21.10 -6.21
C HIS A 189 -5.82 -20.45 -5.14
N ARG A 190 -6.44 -19.91 -4.08
CA ARG A 190 -5.74 -19.24 -2.98
C ARG A 190 -5.06 -20.21 -2.01
N TYR A 191 -5.74 -21.29 -1.64
CA TYR A 191 -5.31 -22.17 -0.54
C TYR A 191 -4.71 -23.51 -0.99
N LYS A 192 -4.69 -23.84 -2.28
CA LYS A 192 -4.11 -25.10 -2.82
C LYS A 192 -2.65 -25.35 -2.41
N ILE A 193 -1.88 -24.31 -2.09
CA ILE A 193 -0.48 -24.48 -1.66
C ILE A 193 -0.35 -25.12 -0.28
N LEU A 194 -1.45 -25.13 0.50
CA LEU A 194 -1.47 -25.66 1.86
C LEU A 194 -1.40 -27.18 1.90
N SER A 195 -1.90 -27.89 0.89
CA SER A 195 -1.72 -29.33 0.79
C SER A 195 -0.70 -29.72 -0.26
N ARG A 196 0.07 -30.79 0.02
CA ARG A 196 1.06 -31.36 -0.91
C ARG A 196 0.41 -32.15 -2.05
N THR A 197 -0.88 -32.44 -1.91
CA THR A 197 -1.68 -33.22 -2.84
C THR A 197 -2.38 -32.30 -3.84
N SER A 198 -2.88 -31.15 -3.36
CA SER A 198 -3.39 -30.07 -4.22
C SER A 198 -2.29 -29.23 -4.89
N TRP A 199 -1.03 -29.33 -4.45
CA TRP A 199 0.10 -28.57 -5.01
C TRP A 199 1.44 -29.32 -4.91
N PRO A 200 2.23 -29.42 -6.00
CA PRO A 200 1.99 -28.85 -7.34
C PRO A 200 1.10 -29.77 -8.20
N ALA A 201 -0.08 -29.29 -8.58
CA ALA A 201 -0.97 -30.05 -9.46
C ALA A 201 -0.42 -30.04 -10.91
N VAL A 202 -0.20 -31.22 -11.48
CA VAL A 202 0.32 -31.42 -12.85
C VAL A 202 -0.79 -31.28 -13.91
N HIS A 203 -2.05 -31.40 -13.49
CA HIS A 203 -3.25 -31.25 -14.33
C HIS A 203 -4.17 -30.17 -13.76
N ASN A 204 -5.05 -29.60 -14.61
CA ASN A 204 -6.10 -28.67 -14.19
C ASN A 204 -6.77 -29.19 -12.91
N CYS A 205 -6.90 -28.34 -11.88
CA CYS A 205 -7.29 -28.71 -10.52
C CYS A 205 -8.65 -29.43 -10.37
N SER A 206 -9.36 -29.66 -11.48
CA SER A 206 -10.61 -30.42 -11.58
C SER A 206 -10.44 -31.94 -11.55
N SER A 207 -9.24 -32.51 -11.66
CA SER A 207 -9.05 -33.97 -11.75
C SER A 207 -8.06 -34.59 -10.75
N LEU A 208 -7.61 -33.86 -9.72
CA LEU A 208 -6.45 -34.27 -8.88
C LEU A 208 -6.71 -34.20 -7.36
N LEU A 209 -7.91 -34.50 -6.89
CA LEU A 209 -8.16 -34.50 -5.45
C LEU A 209 -8.99 -35.73 -5.09
N THR A 210 -8.32 -36.76 -4.60
CA THR A 210 -8.96 -37.93 -4.01
C THR A 210 -9.25 -37.65 -2.53
N ALA A 211 -10.18 -38.41 -1.94
CA ALA A 211 -10.72 -38.13 -0.61
C ALA A 211 -9.70 -38.17 0.56
N GLU A 212 -8.50 -38.71 0.34
CA GLU A 212 -7.39 -38.66 1.32
C GLU A 212 -6.75 -37.26 1.40
N ASP A 213 -6.97 -36.40 0.40
CA ASP A 213 -6.19 -35.18 0.15
C ASP A 213 -6.67 -33.93 0.90
N VAL A 214 -7.80 -34.01 1.60
CA VAL A 214 -8.38 -32.92 2.42
C VAL A 214 -8.12 -33.13 3.93
N GLY A 215 -7.17 -34.03 4.25
CA GLY A 215 -6.66 -34.28 5.60
C GLY A 215 -5.92 -33.12 6.30
N VAL A 216 -6.08 -31.88 5.83
CA VAL A 216 -5.58 -30.66 6.52
C VAL A 216 -6.70 -29.88 7.23
N LEU A 217 -7.96 -30.27 7.06
CA LEU A 217 -9.08 -29.85 7.93
C LEU A 217 -9.36 -30.71 9.19
N PRO A 218 -8.84 -31.94 9.38
CA PRO A 218 -9.04 -32.71 10.62
C PRO A 218 -8.36 -32.13 11.86
N SER A 219 -7.42 -31.19 11.70
CA SER A 219 -6.71 -30.58 12.85
C SER A 219 -7.52 -29.49 13.58
N LEU A 220 -8.79 -29.30 13.23
CA LEU A 220 -9.72 -28.47 14.00
C LEU A 220 -10.63 -29.27 14.95
N GLN A 221 -10.51 -30.60 14.99
CA GLN A 221 -11.12 -31.42 16.04
C GLN A 221 -10.14 -31.59 17.22
N PRO A 222 -10.61 -31.53 18.48
CA PRO A 222 -9.81 -32.01 19.60
C PRO A 222 -9.55 -33.52 19.42
N VAL A 223 -8.29 -33.92 19.66
CA VAL A 223 -7.73 -35.27 19.42
C VAL A 223 -8.53 -36.41 20.08
N SER A 224 -9.36 -36.10 21.09
CA SER A 224 -10.23 -37.06 21.77
C SER A 224 -11.39 -37.58 20.90
N ALA A 225 -11.97 -36.74 20.03
CA ALA A 225 -13.18 -37.10 19.27
C ALA A 225 -12.90 -38.01 18.06
N GLN A 226 -11.67 -38.00 17.53
CA GLN A 226 -11.27 -38.83 16.39
C GLN A 226 -11.14 -40.31 16.75
N ARG A 227 -10.72 -40.59 17.99
CA ARG A 227 -10.57 -41.98 18.47
C ARG A 227 -11.90 -42.66 18.78
N GLU A 228 -12.95 -41.89 19.10
CA GLU A 228 -14.28 -42.41 19.42
C GLU A 228 -15.12 -42.72 18.16
N ALA A 229 -14.94 -41.96 17.06
CA ALA A 229 -15.65 -42.18 15.80
C ALA A 229 -15.15 -43.44 15.06
N GLU A 230 -13.84 -43.72 15.11
CA GLU A 230 -13.24 -44.93 14.52
C GLU A 230 -13.61 -46.21 15.31
N ALA A 231 -13.85 -46.09 16.61
CA ALA A 231 -14.26 -47.20 17.47
C ALA A 231 -15.73 -47.64 17.26
N ASN A 232 -16.60 -46.75 16.74
CA ASN A 232 -18.05 -46.97 16.63
C ASN A 232 -18.55 -47.27 15.19
N GLY A 233 -17.66 -47.47 14.22
CA GLY A 233 -18.03 -47.94 12.87
C GLY A 233 -18.91 -46.99 12.05
N GLN A 234 -18.95 -45.69 12.38
CA GLN A 234 -19.70 -44.70 11.59
C GLN A 234 -18.94 -44.32 10.31
N GLN A 235 -19.66 -44.25 9.18
CA GLN A 235 -19.09 -43.85 7.89
C GLN A 235 -18.58 -42.40 7.92
N ARG A 236 -17.42 -42.17 7.31
CA ARG A 236 -16.75 -40.86 7.26
C ARG A 236 -17.64 -39.80 6.60
N PRO A 237 -17.64 -38.55 7.09
CA PRO A 237 -18.32 -37.45 6.41
C PRO A 237 -17.65 -37.12 5.07
N LEU A 238 -18.46 -36.80 4.06
CA LEU A 238 -18.00 -36.44 2.72
C LEU A 238 -17.22 -35.13 2.71
N THR A 239 -16.13 -35.10 1.96
CA THR A 239 -15.26 -33.94 1.77
C THR A 239 -15.92 -32.87 0.90
N PRO A 240 -15.54 -31.58 1.04
CA PRO A 240 -16.07 -30.49 0.22
C PRO A 240 -15.98 -30.69 -1.29
N LEU A 241 -15.02 -31.50 -1.72
CA LEU A 241 -14.80 -31.78 -3.12
C LEU A 241 -15.65 -32.96 -3.63
N GLU A 242 -15.85 -34.01 -2.82
CA GLU A 242 -16.82 -35.07 -3.15
C GLU A 242 -18.22 -34.46 -3.39
N VAL A 243 -18.59 -33.46 -2.58
CA VAL A 243 -19.83 -32.67 -2.78
C VAL A 243 -19.80 -31.85 -4.08
N TYR A 244 -18.66 -31.25 -4.45
CA TYR A 244 -18.50 -30.49 -5.70
C TYR A 244 -18.58 -31.39 -6.95
N HIS A 245 -17.97 -32.58 -6.90
CA HIS A 245 -18.02 -33.56 -8.00
C HIS A 245 -19.40 -34.16 -8.18
N MET A 246 -20.10 -34.49 -7.09
CA MET A 246 -21.50 -34.93 -7.16
C MET A 246 -22.40 -33.86 -7.79
N HIS A 247 -22.18 -32.57 -7.48
CA HIS A 247 -22.95 -31.48 -8.09
C HIS A 247 -22.65 -31.29 -9.58
N LEU A 248 -21.38 -31.42 -9.99
CA LEU A 248 -20.98 -31.36 -11.40
C LEU A 248 -21.53 -32.55 -12.21
N ALA A 249 -21.58 -33.75 -11.61
CA ALA A 249 -22.16 -34.93 -12.25
C ALA A 249 -23.68 -34.78 -12.43
N ALA A 250 -24.39 -34.29 -11.40
CA ALA A 250 -25.83 -34.02 -11.46
C ALA A 250 -26.21 -32.92 -12.47
N LYS A 251 -25.34 -31.93 -12.69
CA LYS A 251 -25.61 -30.83 -13.63
C LYS A 251 -25.37 -31.20 -15.11
N ASN A 252 -24.59 -32.25 -15.35
CA ASN A 252 -24.14 -32.64 -16.70
C ASN A 252 -24.78 -33.94 -17.23
N ASN A 253 -25.75 -34.54 -16.51
CA ASN A 253 -26.43 -35.79 -16.91
C ASN A 253 -25.47 -36.91 -17.38
N LYS A 254 -24.26 -36.99 -16.82
CA LYS A 254 -23.31 -38.07 -17.15
C LYS A 254 -23.49 -39.23 -16.16
N PRO A 255 -23.60 -40.48 -16.63
CA PRO A 255 -23.53 -41.63 -15.74
C PRO A 255 -22.16 -41.63 -15.06
N THR A 256 -22.15 -41.90 -13.76
CA THR A 256 -20.91 -42.19 -13.04
C THR A 256 -20.59 -43.66 -13.32
N ASP A 257 -19.54 -43.91 -14.11
CA ASP A 257 -19.12 -45.28 -14.42
C ASP A 257 -18.73 -46.02 -13.13
N GLY A 258 -19.40 -47.14 -12.86
CA GLY A 258 -18.86 -48.27 -12.13
C GLY A 258 -18.99 -48.32 -10.60
N HIS A 259 -19.58 -47.33 -9.93
CA HIS A 259 -19.92 -47.46 -8.52
C HIS A 259 -21.43 -47.47 -8.34
N GLU A 260 -22.00 -48.64 -8.03
CA GLU A 260 -23.37 -48.77 -7.56
C GLU A 260 -23.61 -47.73 -6.47
N VAL A 261 -24.60 -46.86 -6.69
CA VAL A 261 -25.07 -45.90 -5.69
C VAL A 261 -25.85 -46.70 -4.64
N PRO A 262 -25.32 -46.94 -3.42
CA PRO A 262 -26.11 -47.59 -2.40
C PRO A 262 -26.95 -46.51 -1.72
N GLN A 263 -28.24 -46.52 -2.02
CA GLN A 263 -29.32 -46.02 -1.15
C GLN A 263 -29.41 -44.49 -0.92
N PRO A 264 -30.59 -44.00 -0.50
CA PRO A 264 -31.08 -42.68 -0.86
C PRO A 264 -30.31 -41.59 -0.10
N ILE A 265 -29.94 -40.54 -0.84
CA ILE A 265 -29.53 -39.20 -0.39
C ILE A 265 -29.41 -39.12 1.15
N ILE A 266 -28.20 -39.36 1.67
CA ILE A 266 -27.92 -39.12 3.08
C ILE A 266 -28.18 -37.63 3.32
N ARG A 267 -29.29 -37.31 3.99
CA ARG A 267 -29.52 -35.99 4.56
C ARG A 267 -28.43 -35.78 5.59
N PHE A 268 -27.52 -34.85 5.33
CA PHE A 268 -26.54 -34.42 6.33
C PHE A 268 -27.29 -34.03 7.60
N LYS A 269 -27.11 -34.83 8.66
CA LYS A 269 -27.55 -34.45 10.00
C LYS A 269 -26.62 -33.30 10.41
N GLU A 270 -27.19 -32.15 10.74
CA GLU A 270 -26.46 -31.01 11.26
C GLU A 270 -25.74 -31.43 12.54
N ASP A 271 -24.47 -31.81 12.41
CA ASP A 271 -23.63 -32.04 13.57
C ASP A 271 -23.08 -30.68 14.01
N ILE A 272 -23.77 -30.08 14.98
CA ILE A 272 -23.62 -28.70 15.42
C ILE A 272 -22.26 -28.47 16.10
N GLU A 273 -21.55 -29.53 16.50
CA GLU A 273 -20.37 -29.43 17.37
C GLU A 273 -19.02 -29.45 16.63
N SER A 274 -18.86 -30.17 15.51
CA SER A 274 -17.56 -30.30 14.82
C SER A 274 -17.46 -29.53 13.48
N LEU A 275 -18.59 -29.21 12.84
CA LEU A 275 -18.69 -28.42 11.59
C LEU A 275 -18.93 -26.92 11.80
N GLY A 276 -18.94 -26.44 13.04
CA GLY A 276 -19.34 -25.05 13.38
C GLY A 276 -18.49 -23.94 12.75
N CYS A 277 -17.30 -24.22 12.19
CA CYS A 277 -16.42 -23.20 11.63
C CYS A 277 -16.61 -22.93 10.12
N PHE A 278 -17.19 -23.85 9.34
CA PHE A 278 -17.44 -23.63 7.92
C PHE A 278 -18.65 -24.42 7.41
N SER A 279 -19.26 -23.96 6.32
CA SER A 279 -20.37 -24.61 5.63
C SER A 279 -20.18 -24.54 4.12
N LEU A 280 -20.73 -25.51 3.42
CA LEU A 280 -20.62 -25.62 1.98
C LEU A 280 -21.97 -25.28 1.37
N GLY A 281 -22.01 -24.20 0.59
CA GLY A 281 -23.19 -23.90 -0.21
C GLY A 281 -23.03 -24.42 -1.64
N ARG A 282 -24.08 -24.24 -2.44
CA ARG A 282 -24.15 -24.76 -3.82
C ARG A 282 -22.92 -24.43 -4.68
N ASN A 283 -22.41 -23.21 -4.60
CA ASN A 283 -21.29 -22.72 -5.43
C ASN A 283 -20.14 -22.08 -4.61
N LYS A 284 -20.25 -22.06 -3.28
CA LYS A 284 -19.38 -21.25 -2.41
C LYS A 284 -19.04 -21.99 -1.12
N VAL A 285 -17.83 -21.77 -0.63
CA VAL A 285 -17.40 -22.11 0.74
C VAL A 285 -17.71 -20.95 1.65
N PHE A 286 -18.29 -21.24 2.81
CA PHE A 286 -18.64 -20.27 3.83
C PHE A 286 -17.86 -20.58 5.10
N ILE A 287 -17.17 -19.60 5.69
CA ILE A 287 -16.45 -19.77 6.96
C ILE A 287 -17.14 -18.87 8.00
N LYS A 288 -17.53 -19.47 9.13
CA LYS A 288 -18.31 -18.84 10.19
C LYS A 288 -17.44 -17.96 11.08
N HIS A 289 -16.30 -18.50 11.53
CA HIS A 289 -15.47 -17.82 12.52
C HIS A 289 -14.19 -17.20 11.91
N PRO A 290 -13.89 -15.91 12.16
CA PRO A 290 -12.69 -15.26 11.64
C PRO A 290 -11.39 -15.94 12.03
N ALA A 291 -11.33 -16.57 13.22
CA ALA A 291 -10.14 -17.30 13.67
C ALA A 291 -9.76 -18.45 12.74
N ALA A 292 -10.74 -19.15 12.15
CA ALA A 292 -10.49 -20.22 11.19
C ALA A 292 -9.87 -19.65 9.90
N LEU A 293 -10.40 -18.54 9.39
CA LEU A 293 -9.83 -17.85 8.24
C LEU A 293 -8.40 -17.34 8.50
N PHE A 294 -8.16 -16.72 9.66
CA PHE A 294 -6.82 -16.24 10.02
C PHE A 294 -5.81 -17.39 10.18
N SER A 295 -6.25 -18.55 10.67
CA SER A 295 -5.41 -19.74 10.77
C SER A 295 -5.01 -20.25 9.39
N LEU A 296 -5.95 -20.30 8.44
CA LEU A 296 -5.65 -20.64 7.03
C LEU A 296 -4.67 -19.66 6.39
N GLU A 297 -4.83 -18.35 6.64
CA GLU A 297 -3.91 -17.34 6.11
C GLU A 297 -2.51 -17.43 6.73
N ARG A 298 -2.40 -17.73 8.04
CA ARG A 298 -1.11 -17.92 8.70
C ARG A 298 -0.36 -19.10 8.11
N LEU A 299 -1.01 -20.26 8.00
CA LEU A 299 -0.42 -21.45 7.36
C LEU A 299 0.04 -21.17 5.92
N ARG A 300 -0.69 -20.31 5.21
CA ARG A 300 -0.37 -19.93 3.84
C ARG A 300 0.86 -19.02 3.80
N GLN A 301 0.91 -18.02 4.68
CA GLN A 301 2.07 -17.13 4.83
C GLN A 301 3.34 -17.90 5.18
N ASP A 302 3.26 -18.92 6.03
CA ASP A 302 4.42 -19.74 6.41
C ASP A 302 4.98 -20.59 5.25
N LYS A 303 4.12 -21.00 4.30
CA LYS A 303 4.54 -21.78 3.13
C LYS A 303 5.10 -20.95 1.97
N LEU A 304 4.69 -19.68 1.82
CA LEU A 304 5.09 -18.84 0.69
C LEU A 304 6.62 -18.67 0.54
N PRO A 305 7.41 -18.44 1.61
CA PRO A 305 8.87 -18.33 1.50
C PRO A 305 9.54 -19.58 0.93
N GLN A 306 9.01 -20.76 1.26
CA GLN A 306 9.56 -22.04 0.78
C GLN A 306 9.36 -22.17 -0.74
N ILE A 307 8.19 -21.77 -1.24
CA ILE A 307 7.88 -21.78 -2.68
C ILE A 307 8.73 -20.75 -3.42
N ALA A 308 8.87 -19.54 -2.88
CA ALA A 308 9.71 -18.50 -3.47
C ALA A 308 11.15 -18.99 -3.66
N LYS A 309 11.72 -19.66 -2.64
CA LYS A 309 13.05 -20.24 -2.70
C LYS A 309 13.20 -21.30 -3.81
N ILE A 310 12.20 -22.18 -3.97
CA ILE A 310 12.20 -23.18 -5.05
C ILE A 310 12.28 -22.52 -6.43
N ILE A 311 11.51 -21.44 -6.64
CA ILE A 311 11.49 -20.68 -7.90
C ILE A 311 12.83 -19.98 -8.12
N GLU A 312 13.37 -19.31 -7.10
CA GLU A 312 14.68 -18.65 -7.16
C GLU A 312 15.79 -19.64 -7.54
N ASP A 313 15.85 -20.79 -6.87
CA ASP A 313 16.84 -21.82 -7.15
C ASP A 313 16.70 -22.39 -8.58
N ALA A 314 15.46 -22.59 -9.04
CA ALA A 314 15.19 -23.04 -10.41
C ALA A 314 15.63 -22.00 -11.47
N TRP A 315 15.36 -20.72 -11.22
CA TRP A 315 15.76 -19.62 -12.09
C TRP A 315 17.28 -19.47 -12.18
N VAL A 316 17.97 -19.49 -11.05
CA VAL A 316 19.44 -19.43 -10.99
C VAL A 316 20.05 -20.60 -11.77
N ARG A 317 19.56 -21.84 -11.56
CA ARG A 317 20.00 -23.02 -12.33
C ARG A 317 19.74 -22.89 -13.82
N ARG A 318 18.69 -22.19 -14.24
CA ARG A 318 18.40 -21.94 -15.67
C ARG A 318 19.38 -20.94 -16.26
N LEU A 319 19.66 -19.83 -15.59
CA LEU A 319 20.66 -18.85 -16.02
C LEU A 319 22.05 -19.47 -16.16
N ASP A 320 22.47 -20.28 -15.18
CA ASP A 320 23.74 -21.02 -15.22
C ASP A 320 23.84 -22.00 -16.41
N ARG A 321 22.71 -22.54 -16.89
CA ARG A 321 22.67 -23.40 -18.07
C ARG A 321 22.71 -22.61 -19.38
N LEU A 322 22.05 -21.45 -19.43
CA LEU A 322 22.08 -20.57 -20.61
C LEU A 322 23.48 -20.01 -20.87
N MET A 323 24.20 -19.62 -19.80
CA MET A 323 25.58 -19.13 -19.92
C MET A 323 26.57 -20.20 -20.42
N ARG A 324 26.27 -21.49 -20.24
CA ARG A 324 27.11 -22.60 -20.73
C ARG A 324 26.90 -22.96 -22.21
N ARG A 325 25.85 -22.44 -22.86
CA ARG A 325 25.36 -22.94 -24.15
C ARG A 325 26.14 -22.39 -25.37
N ASN A 326 26.95 -21.35 -25.18
CA ASN A 326 27.82 -20.82 -26.24
C ASN A 326 29.17 -21.57 -26.24
N GLY A 327 29.25 -22.67 -26.99
CA GLY A 327 30.52 -23.27 -27.44
C GLY A 327 30.95 -24.61 -26.82
N ALA A 328 30.32 -25.09 -25.74
CA ALA A 328 30.76 -26.32 -25.06
C ALA A 328 30.06 -27.63 -25.52
N ALA A 329 29.09 -27.54 -26.44
CA ALA A 329 28.26 -28.69 -26.82
C ALA A 329 28.79 -29.48 -28.03
N ASP A 330 29.67 -28.90 -28.85
CA ASP A 330 30.25 -29.61 -29.98
C ASP A 330 31.55 -30.32 -29.57
N LYS A 331 31.36 -31.54 -29.05
CA LYS A 331 32.47 -32.41 -28.62
C LYS A 331 33.40 -32.75 -29.80
N ALA A 332 32.92 -32.70 -31.04
CA ALA A 332 33.74 -33.01 -32.21
C ALA A 332 34.67 -31.85 -32.58
N THR A 333 34.23 -30.58 -32.47
CA THR A 333 35.14 -29.43 -32.65
C THR A 333 36.19 -29.39 -31.54
N VAL A 334 35.78 -29.65 -30.30
CA VAL A 334 36.71 -29.69 -29.16
C VAL A 334 37.72 -30.82 -29.34
N ALA A 335 37.27 -32.05 -29.67
CA ALA A 335 38.17 -33.18 -29.92
C ALA A 335 39.08 -32.96 -31.14
N GLY A 336 38.58 -32.33 -32.21
CA GLY A 336 39.37 -31.98 -33.39
C GLY A 336 40.45 -30.90 -33.13
N LEU A 337 40.19 -29.98 -32.21
CA LEU A 337 41.18 -28.99 -31.74
C LEU A 337 42.31 -29.64 -30.93
N TYR A 338 42.04 -30.73 -30.20
CA TYR A 338 43.04 -31.43 -29.39
C TYR A 338 43.76 -32.57 -30.14
N SER A 339 43.24 -33.07 -31.26
CA SER A 339 43.80 -34.23 -31.96
C SER A 339 45.15 -33.99 -32.63
N HIS A 340 45.48 -32.73 -32.96
CA HIS A 340 46.77 -32.35 -33.57
C HIS A 340 47.76 -31.80 -32.55
N TRP A 341 47.41 -31.81 -31.26
CA TRP A 341 48.18 -31.16 -30.21
C TRP A 341 49.53 -31.83 -29.96
N ASP A 342 49.59 -33.16 -29.99
CA ASP A 342 50.84 -33.92 -29.77
C ASP A 342 51.82 -33.80 -30.94
N GLN A 343 51.33 -33.71 -32.18
CA GLN A 343 52.16 -33.53 -33.37
C GLN A 343 52.69 -32.10 -33.50
N LEU A 344 51.93 -31.11 -33.02
CA LEU A 344 52.38 -29.72 -32.94
C LEU A 344 53.39 -29.52 -31.79
N ALA A 345 53.15 -30.17 -30.64
CA ALA A 345 54.02 -30.09 -29.46
C ALA A 345 55.39 -30.72 -29.71
N SER A 346 55.46 -31.83 -30.47
CA SER A 346 56.72 -32.55 -30.74
C SER A 346 57.62 -31.85 -31.77
N LYS A 347 57.05 -31.14 -32.74
CA LYS A 347 57.84 -30.40 -33.75
C LYS A 347 58.43 -29.09 -33.23
N VAL A 348 57.89 -28.54 -32.14
CA VAL A 348 58.28 -27.23 -31.63
C VAL A 348 59.20 -27.33 -30.40
N LEU A 349 59.28 -28.47 -29.71
CA LEU A 349 59.93 -28.57 -28.40
C LEU A 349 60.98 -29.69 -28.31
N GLN A 350 62.26 -29.29 -28.33
CA GLN A 350 63.42 -30.15 -28.04
C GLN A 350 63.38 -30.66 -26.58
N PRO A 351 63.91 -31.89 -26.29
CA PRO A 351 63.68 -32.59 -25.02
C PRO A 351 64.19 -31.85 -23.77
N SER A 352 65.18 -30.98 -23.92
CA SER A 352 65.85 -30.23 -22.84
C SER A 352 65.49 -28.74 -22.80
N SER A 353 64.46 -28.31 -23.54
CA SER A 353 64.09 -26.90 -23.66
C SER A 353 63.26 -26.39 -22.46
N ARG A 354 63.65 -25.22 -21.91
CA ARG A 354 62.95 -24.43 -20.87
C ARG A 354 61.47 -24.14 -21.18
N LEU A 355 61.04 -24.28 -22.43
CA LEU A 355 59.64 -24.07 -22.83
C LEU A 355 58.70 -25.20 -22.34
N ARG A 356 59.20 -26.43 -22.13
CA ARG A 356 58.40 -27.54 -21.57
C ARG A 356 58.03 -27.31 -20.10
N SER A 357 58.91 -26.69 -19.32
CA SER A 357 58.62 -26.20 -17.97
C SER A 357 57.63 -25.02 -17.95
N HIS A 358 57.59 -24.21 -19.01
CA HIS A 358 56.57 -23.17 -19.19
C HIS A 358 55.21 -23.72 -19.67
N LEU A 359 55.15 -24.93 -20.23
CA LEU A 359 53.87 -25.59 -20.56
C LEU A 359 53.14 -26.10 -19.31
N ALA A 360 53.86 -26.46 -18.25
CA ALA A 360 53.28 -26.59 -16.91
C ALA A 360 52.71 -25.24 -16.40
N ALA A 361 53.26 -24.11 -16.85
CA ALA A 361 52.68 -22.78 -16.64
C ALA A 361 51.48 -22.46 -17.58
N GLY A 362 51.20 -23.28 -18.59
CA GLY A 362 49.98 -23.22 -19.40
C GLY A 362 48.75 -23.79 -18.67
N GLU A 363 48.95 -24.81 -17.84
CA GLU A 363 47.95 -25.19 -16.82
C GLU A 363 47.74 -24.05 -15.82
N VAL A 364 48.78 -23.26 -15.52
CA VAL A 364 48.64 -22.01 -14.76
C VAL A 364 47.87 -20.95 -15.55
N TYR A 365 47.87 -20.91 -16.89
CA TYR A 365 47.04 -19.97 -17.66
C TYR A 365 45.57 -20.39 -17.73
N ASN A 366 45.27 -21.69 -17.81
CA ASN A 366 43.90 -22.21 -17.70
C ASN A 366 43.38 -22.14 -16.26
N ALA A 367 44.24 -22.44 -15.27
CA ALA A 367 43.96 -22.18 -13.86
C ALA A 367 43.87 -20.68 -13.59
N ALA A 368 44.62 -19.81 -14.25
CA ALA A 368 44.53 -18.36 -14.15
C ALA A 368 43.30 -17.83 -14.88
N SER A 369 42.84 -18.43 -15.97
CA SER A 369 41.59 -18.07 -16.65
C SER A 369 40.38 -18.52 -15.85
N PHE A 370 40.45 -19.72 -15.25
CA PHE A 370 39.48 -20.20 -14.27
C PHE A 370 39.52 -19.38 -12.98
N LEU A 371 40.69 -19.07 -12.42
CA LEU A 371 40.88 -18.20 -11.25
C LEU A 371 40.51 -16.76 -11.58
N THR A 372 40.67 -16.27 -12.80
CA THR A 372 40.25 -14.93 -13.23
C THR A 372 38.75 -14.90 -13.41
N SER A 373 38.13 -15.96 -13.93
CA SER A 373 36.67 -16.09 -14.05
C SER A 373 36.01 -16.36 -12.71
N TYR A 374 36.65 -17.13 -11.84
CA TYR A 374 36.28 -17.40 -10.45
C TYR A 374 36.52 -16.18 -9.57
N ALA A 375 37.60 -15.42 -9.78
CA ALA A 375 37.86 -14.15 -9.12
C ALA A 375 36.97 -13.04 -9.67
N LYS A 376 36.59 -13.03 -10.95
CA LYS A 376 35.57 -12.12 -11.52
C LYS A 376 34.19 -12.45 -10.98
N ARG A 377 33.81 -13.74 -10.92
CA ARG A 377 32.58 -14.22 -10.26
C ARG A 377 32.59 -13.88 -8.78
N ASN A 378 33.68 -14.15 -8.06
CA ASN A 378 33.82 -13.81 -6.65
C ASN A 378 34.02 -12.31 -6.43
N ALA A 379 34.51 -11.53 -7.38
CA ALA A 379 34.56 -10.07 -7.31
C ALA A 379 33.16 -9.51 -7.57
N ALA A 380 32.39 -10.07 -8.49
CA ALA A 380 30.99 -9.72 -8.73
C ALA A 380 30.08 -10.14 -7.57
N VAL A 381 30.30 -11.32 -6.98
CA VAL A 381 29.61 -11.80 -5.77
C VAL A 381 30.10 -11.03 -4.55
N ARG A 382 31.39 -10.73 -4.41
CA ARG A 382 31.89 -9.81 -3.37
C ARG A 382 31.36 -8.41 -3.58
N HIS A 383 31.19 -7.92 -4.81
CA HIS A 383 30.62 -6.62 -5.13
C HIS A 383 29.13 -6.61 -4.78
N LEU A 384 28.37 -7.63 -5.19
CA LEU A 384 26.97 -7.82 -4.84
C LEU A 384 26.79 -7.99 -3.33
N ASN A 385 27.65 -8.75 -2.65
CA ASN A 385 27.65 -8.90 -1.20
C ASN A 385 28.18 -7.65 -0.49
N LYS A 386 29.03 -6.84 -1.13
CA LYS A 386 29.50 -5.53 -0.65
C LYS A 386 28.41 -4.48 -0.84
N VAL A 387 27.58 -4.59 -1.87
CA VAL A 387 26.36 -3.81 -2.11
C VAL A 387 25.25 -4.26 -1.16
N LYS A 388 25.01 -5.56 -0.97
CA LYS A 388 24.06 -6.08 0.03
C LYS A 388 24.50 -5.76 1.45
N LYS A 389 25.78 -5.96 1.80
CA LYS A 389 26.36 -5.47 3.07
C LYS A 389 26.36 -3.95 3.12
N ALA A 390 26.56 -3.21 2.04
CA ALA A 390 26.44 -1.74 2.06
C ALA A 390 25.00 -1.33 2.37
N VAL A 391 24.00 -1.96 1.73
CA VAL A 391 22.57 -1.75 2.00
C VAL A 391 22.20 -2.18 3.41
N GLN A 392 22.80 -3.26 3.94
CA GLN A 392 22.57 -3.78 5.28
C GLN A 392 23.31 -2.98 6.37
N VAL A 393 24.53 -2.50 6.11
CA VAL A 393 25.30 -1.57 6.95
C VAL A 393 24.65 -0.20 6.95
N PHE A 394 24.21 0.29 5.80
CA PHE A 394 23.42 1.52 5.63
C PHE A 394 22.07 1.41 6.33
N SER A 395 21.42 0.25 6.23
CA SER A 395 20.28 -0.08 7.09
C SER A 395 20.72 0.04 8.55
N SER A 396 21.71 -0.71 9.05
CA SER A 396 22.09 -0.62 10.47
C SER A 396 22.56 0.78 10.96
N ARG A 397 23.20 1.60 10.12
CA ARG A 397 23.72 2.93 10.48
C ARG A 397 22.63 4.02 10.49
N LEU A 398 21.67 3.95 9.57
CA LEU A 398 20.61 4.96 9.41
C LEU A 398 19.21 4.46 9.83
N PHE A 399 19.01 3.16 10.05
CA PHE A 399 17.74 2.55 10.46
C PHE A 399 17.35 3.10 11.82
N GLY A 400 16.12 3.62 11.90
CA GLY A 400 15.61 4.35 13.07
C GLY A 400 16.14 5.78 13.23
N LYS A 401 17.21 6.18 12.52
CA LYS A 401 17.82 7.51 12.64
C LYS A 401 17.49 8.48 11.49
N LYS A 402 17.20 7.98 10.28
CA LYS A 402 16.79 8.80 9.13
C LYS A 402 15.60 8.20 8.37
N LYS A 403 14.60 9.04 8.07
CA LYS A 403 13.40 8.66 7.30
C LYS A 403 13.74 8.51 5.81
N ARG A 404 13.36 7.38 5.22
CA ARG A 404 13.56 7.09 3.78
C ARG A 404 12.41 7.61 2.93
N ARG A 405 12.72 8.01 1.68
CA ARG A 405 11.71 8.19 0.61
C ARG A 405 11.33 6.82 0.04
N ARG A 406 10.07 6.65 -0.38
CA ARG A 406 9.59 5.38 -0.95
C ARG A 406 10.23 5.09 -2.30
N ASP A 407 10.43 6.12 -3.11
CA ASP A 407 10.91 6.03 -4.49
C ASP A 407 12.41 5.69 -4.61
N THR A 408 13.13 5.60 -3.47
CA THR A 408 14.55 5.23 -3.43
C THR A 408 14.78 3.75 -3.08
N LEU A 409 13.73 2.95 -2.85
CA LEU A 409 13.84 1.54 -2.46
C LEU A 409 14.26 0.62 -3.61
N ASP A 410 13.83 0.92 -4.84
CA ASP A 410 14.03 0.05 -6.02
C ASP A 410 15.08 0.57 -7.01
N ARG A 411 15.89 1.55 -6.61
CA ARG A 411 16.90 2.16 -7.48
C ARG A 411 18.17 1.32 -7.56
N VAL A 412 18.65 1.09 -8.79
CA VAL A 412 19.99 0.52 -9.04
C VAL A 412 21.06 1.57 -8.76
N TYR A 413 21.96 1.29 -7.82
CA TYR A 413 23.11 2.13 -7.51
C TYR A 413 24.22 1.94 -8.56
N LEU A 414 24.48 2.96 -9.36
CA LEU A 414 25.46 2.91 -10.46
C LEU A 414 26.83 3.48 -10.06
N GLY A 415 26.89 4.41 -9.10
CA GLY A 415 28.10 5.17 -8.76
C GLY A 415 28.46 6.20 -9.83
N ASP A 416 28.69 5.78 -11.08
CA ASP A 416 29.01 6.65 -12.22
C ASP A 416 27.76 6.93 -13.09
N TYR A 417 27.04 8.00 -12.75
CA TYR A 417 25.84 8.45 -13.49
C TYR A 417 26.17 9.34 -14.69
N LEU A 418 27.39 9.86 -14.77
CA LEU A 418 27.85 10.70 -15.88
C LEU A 418 28.54 9.88 -16.97
N ASN A 419 28.67 8.56 -16.80
CA ASN A 419 29.46 7.70 -17.67
C ASN A 419 30.84 8.29 -17.95
N VAL A 420 31.57 8.67 -16.90
CA VAL A 420 32.86 9.39 -17.00
C VAL A 420 33.83 8.69 -17.95
N LYS A 421 33.80 7.37 -18.03
CA LYS A 421 34.61 6.56 -18.97
C LYS A 421 34.43 6.91 -20.46
N LYS A 422 33.27 7.47 -20.84
CA LYS A 422 32.97 7.90 -22.22
C LYS A 422 33.33 9.37 -22.47
N HIS A 423 33.62 10.15 -21.41
CA HIS A 423 33.91 11.58 -21.51
C HIS A 423 35.41 11.86 -21.33
N THR A 424 36.11 11.99 -22.46
CA THR A 424 37.56 12.25 -22.53
C THR A 424 38.03 13.43 -21.67
N PRO A 425 37.33 14.59 -21.61
CA PRO A 425 37.77 15.73 -20.80
C PRO A 425 37.72 15.45 -19.27
N LEU A 426 36.72 14.71 -18.80
CA LEU A 426 36.60 14.34 -17.38
C LEU A 426 37.64 13.30 -16.98
N LEU A 427 37.96 12.35 -17.88
CA LEU A 427 39.05 11.40 -17.67
C LEU A 427 40.42 12.07 -17.60
N ALA A 428 40.68 13.09 -18.43
CA ALA A 428 41.93 13.84 -18.40
C ALA A 428 42.11 14.56 -17.04
N LEU A 429 41.04 15.13 -16.51
CA LEU A 429 41.02 15.79 -15.21
C LEU A 429 41.26 14.82 -14.04
N LEU A 430 40.64 13.64 -14.06
CA LEU A 430 40.86 12.61 -13.05
C LEU A 430 42.29 12.07 -13.10
N LYS A 431 42.85 11.87 -14.29
CA LYS A 431 44.26 11.48 -14.47
C LYS A 431 45.21 12.54 -13.95
N ALA A 432 44.95 13.82 -14.22
CA ALA A 432 45.74 14.93 -13.71
C ALA A 432 45.72 14.99 -12.17
N SER A 433 44.60 14.60 -11.57
CA SER A 433 44.40 14.54 -10.12
C SER A 433 44.87 13.23 -9.46
N LYS A 434 45.51 12.34 -10.24
CA LYS A 434 45.99 11.01 -9.80
C LYS A 434 44.88 10.09 -9.25
N GLU A 435 43.66 10.22 -9.76
CA GLU A 435 42.54 9.36 -9.38
C GLU A 435 42.53 8.05 -10.21
N SER A 436 42.62 6.92 -9.51
CA SER A 436 42.56 5.56 -10.06
C SER A 436 41.13 5.10 -10.34
N HIS A 437 40.20 5.45 -9.44
CA HIS A 437 38.82 4.97 -9.44
C HIS A 437 37.83 6.09 -9.09
N VAL A 438 36.74 6.16 -9.84
CA VAL A 438 35.60 7.03 -9.55
C VAL A 438 34.65 6.26 -8.63
N LEU A 439 34.42 6.80 -7.44
CA LEU A 439 33.49 6.22 -6.47
C LEU A 439 32.07 6.76 -6.68
N PHE A 440 31.94 8.02 -7.06
CA PHE A 440 30.67 8.65 -7.44
C PHE A 440 30.89 9.71 -8.51
N ALA A 441 30.00 9.78 -9.50
CA ALA A 441 29.94 10.85 -10.47
C ALA A 441 28.48 11.15 -10.79
N GLY A 442 28.03 12.38 -10.56
CA GLY A 442 26.64 12.77 -10.80
C GLY A 442 26.44 14.28 -10.88
N GLU A 443 25.34 14.68 -11.49
CA GLU A 443 24.86 16.06 -11.46
C GLU A 443 24.15 16.33 -10.12
N THR A 444 24.47 17.45 -9.48
CA THR A 444 24.00 17.83 -8.14
C THR A 444 23.79 19.33 -8.04
N HIS A 445 23.08 19.81 -7.02
CA HIS A 445 22.96 21.25 -6.77
C HIS A 445 23.83 21.65 -5.58
N LYS A 446 24.90 22.40 -5.83
CA LYS A 446 25.71 23.00 -4.77
C LYS A 446 25.03 24.28 -4.28
N ILE A 447 24.82 24.40 -2.98
CA ILE A 447 24.24 25.59 -2.39
C ILE A 447 25.36 26.54 -1.97
N ASN A 448 25.28 27.79 -2.41
CA ASN A 448 26.31 28.80 -2.10
C ASN A 448 26.03 29.54 -0.77
N GLU A 449 26.92 30.47 -0.40
CA GLU A 449 26.79 31.29 0.83
C GLU A 449 25.54 32.18 0.85
N LYS A 450 24.99 32.50 -0.33
CA LYS A 450 23.72 33.24 -0.50
C LYS A 450 22.51 32.30 -0.58
N PHE A 451 22.72 31.01 -0.33
CA PHE A 451 21.70 29.97 -0.37
C PHE A 451 21.02 29.75 -1.72
N VAL A 452 21.69 30.12 -2.79
CA VAL A 452 21.25 29.86 -4.15
C VAL A 452 21.87 28.53 -4.61
N ALA A 453 21.00 27.61 -5.01
CA ALA A 453 21.37 26.35 -5.63
C ALA A 453 22.02 26.59 -7.01
N GLN A 454 23.15 25.95 -7.26
CA GLN A 454 23.87 26.02 -8.52
C GLN A 454 24.16 24.59 -9.01
N THR A 455 23.78 24.29 -10.25
CA THR A 455 24.01 22.97 -10.84
C THR A 455 25.50 22.69 -11.04
N ARG A 456 25.99 21.57 -10.51
CA ARG A 456 27.39 21.16 -10.48
C ARG A 456 27.54 19.67 -10.74
N LEU A 457 28.60 19.29 -11.42
CA LEU A 457 29.05 17.90 -11.50
C LEU A 457 29.88 17.61 -10.26
N LEU A 458 29.40 16.68 -9.43
CA LEU A 458 30.09 16.18 -8.25
C LEU A 458 30.80 14.88 -8.64
N LEU A 459 32.13 14.89 -8.59
CA LEU A 459 32.96 13.69 -8.81
C LEU A 459 33.71 13.38 -7.51
N ILE A 460 33.59 12.15 -7.04
CA ILE A 460 34.27 11.67 -5.83
C ILE A 460 35.19 10.53 -6.25
N GLY A 461 36.49 10.78 -6.13
CA GLY A 461 37.54 9.79 -6.36
C GLY A 461 37.98 9.07 -5.08
N GLU A 462 39.12 8.40 -5.15
CA GLU A 462 39.76 7.79 -4.00
C GLU A 462 40.45 8.84 -3.11
N MET A 463 41.05 9.87 -3.72
CA MET A 463 41.85 10.87 -3.02
C MET A 463 41.17 12.23 -2.88
N ASN A 464 40.35 12.63 -3.86
CA ASN A 464 39.78 13.97 -3.93
C ASN A 464 38.27 14.00 -4.24
N VAL A 465 37.64 15.10 -3.85
CA VAL A 465 36.29 15.51 -4.23
C VAL A 465 36.39 16.70 -5.19
N HIS A 466 35.85 16.54 -6.39
CA HIS A 466 35.86 17.55 -7.44
C HIS A 466 34.47 18.16 -7.61
N ASN A 467 34.43 19.47 -7.79
CA ASN A 467 33.21 20.24 -7.96
C ASN A 467 33.31 21.13 -9.21
N ILE A 468 32.62 20.72 -10.27
CA ILE A 468 32.73 21.32 -11.60
C ILE A 468 31.40 21.97 -11.98
N LYS A 469 31.42 23.06 -12.74
CA LYS A 469 30.19 23.66 -13.30
C LYS A 469 29.58 22.72 -14.35
N ALA A 470 28.26 22.50 -14.29
CA ALA A 470 27.56 21.65 -15.26
C ALA A 470 27.76 22.13 -16.72
N ASP A 471 27.66 23.44 -16.97
CA ASP A 471 27.86 24.07 -18.28
C ASP A 471 29.30 23.98 -18.84
N LYS A 472 30.22 23.35 -18.10
CA LYS A 472 31.64 23.23 -18.46
C LYS A 472 32.06 21.77 -18.65
N MET A 473 31.14 20.88 -19.02
CA MET A 473 31.44 19.45 -19.19
C MET A 473 32.50 19.19 -20.29
N ASP A 474 32.48 19.93 -21.40
CA ASP A 474 33.44 19.76 -22.51
C ASP A 474 34.82 20.36 -22.24
N LYS A 475 34.89 21.34 -21.32
CA LYS A 475 36.13 21.99 -20.86
C LYS A 475 36.08 22.14 -19.34
N PRO A 476 36.21 21.04 -18.59
CA PRO A 476 36.06 21.06 -17.15
C PRO A 476 37.20 21.84 -16.53
N LYS A 477 36.86 22.87 -15.75
CA LYS A 477 37.83 23.65 -14.97
C LYS A 477 37.51 23.54 -13.51
N GLU A 478 38.46 23.01 -12.76
CA GLU A 478 38.36 22.87 -11.32
C GLU A 478 38.67 24.21 -10.67
N ARG A 479 37.70 24.75 -9.92
CA ARG A 479 37.95 25.94 -9.08
C ARG A 479 38.41 25.55 -7.68
N ARG A 480 37.99 24.39 -7.19
CA ARG A 480 38.30 23.89 -5.86
C ARG A 480 38.24 22.37 -5.87
N VAL A 481 39.33 21.74 -5.45
CA VAL A 481 39.46 20.30 -5.24
C VAL A 481 39.65 20.10 -3.73
N VAL A 482 38.85 19.22 -3.13
CA VAL A 482 38.93 18.95 -1.69
C VAL A 482 39.50 17.55 -1.49
N PRO A 483 40.72 17.41 -0.94
CA PRO A 483 41.27 16.12 -0.57
C PRO A 483 40.36 15.42 0.45
N ILE A 484 40.10 14.15 0.24
CA ILE A 484 39.23 13.34 1.10
C ILE A 484 39.81 13.23 2.51
N ALA A 485 41.14 13.25 2.66
CA ALA A 485 41.81 13.29 3.96
C ALA A 485 41.49 14.55 4.78
N GLN A 486 41.03 15.63 4.15
CA GLN A 486 40.59 16.84 4.85
C GLN A 486 39.13 16.78 5.28
N LEU A 487 38.36 15.78 4.88
CA LEU A 487 36.97 15.63 5.33
C LEU A 487 36.95 15.13 6.78
N SER A 488 36.21 15.81 7.65
CA SER A 488 36.09 15.41 9.06
C SER A 488 34.84 14.59 9.36
N LYS A 489 33.70 15.00 8.80
CA LYS A 489 32.42 14.30 8.97
C LYS A 489 31.44 14.66 7.86
N ILE A 490 30.43 13.82 7.70
CA ILE A 490 29.22 14.11 6.91
C ILE A 490 28.09 14.41 7.89
N SER A 491 27.33 15.47 7.65
CA SER A 491 26.09 15.73 8.42
C SER A 491 24.85 15.68 7.52
N MET A 492 23.75 15.15 8.06
CA MET A 492 22.45 15.08 7.39
C MET A 492 21.30 15.17 8.41
N SER A 493 20.09 15.56 7.99
CA SER A 493 18.93 15.58 8.89
C SER A 493 18.35 14.18 9.14
N SER A 494 17.45 14.04 10.11
CA SER A 494 16.65 12.82 10.28
C SER A 494 15.47 12.72 9.29
N LEU A 495 15.16 13.81 8.58
CA LEU A 495 13.96 13.97 7.74
C LEU A 495 14.19 13.55 6.28
N HIS A 496 13.12 13.55 5.49
CA HIS A 496 13.05 13.10 4.10
C HIS A 496 13.47 14.20 3.09
N ASP A 497 14.64 14.80 3.32
CA ASP A 497 15.23 15.85 2.47
C ASP A 497 16.18 15.31 1.40
N ASN A 498 16.92 16.20 0.71
CA ASN A 498 18.02 15.87 -0.20
C ASN A 498 19.36 16.54 0.21
N TYR A 499 19.41 17.21 1.35
CA TYR A 499 20.57 17.98 1.78
C TYR A 499 21.69 17.09 2.35
N LEU A 500 22.93 17.43 1.99
CA LEU A 500 24.16 16.77 2.41
C LEU A 500 25.22 17.83 2.77
N PHE A 501 25.82 17.71 3.95
CA PHE A 501 26.87 18.61 4.44
C PHE A 501 28.20 17.86 4.55
N LEU A 502 29.21 18.31 3.81
CA LEU A 502 30.58 17.82 3.89
C LEU A 502 31.40 18.81 4.72
N HIS A 503 31.87 18.38 5.88
CA HIS A 503 32.72 19.20 6.74
C HIS A 503 34.17 19.01 6.36
N VAL A 504 34.87 20.11 6.08
CA VAL A 504 36.28 20.13 5.71
C VAL A 504 37.08 20.73 6.86
N ASN A 505 38.17 20.10 7.25
CA ASN A 505 39.08 20.62 8.27
C ASN A 505 39.86 21.81 7.72
N ASN A 506 39.91 22.89 8.51
CA ASN A 506 40.66 24.12 8.21
C ASN A 506 40.25 24.82 6.89
N ASP A 507 39.07 24.51 6.36
CA ASP A 507 38.52 25.11 5.14
C ASP A 507 36.98 25.13 5.18
N VAL A 508 36.35 25.88 4.29
CA VAL A 508 34.90 26.05 4.20
C VAL A 508 34.21 24.75 3.82
N GLY A 509 33.15 24.36 4.53
CA GLY A 509 32.38 23.15 4.20
C GLY A 509 31.72 23.20 2.81
N LEU A 510 31.27 22.05 2.31
CA LEU A 510 30.47 21.98 1.09
C LEU A 510 29.05 21.51 1.40
N MET A 511 28.05 22.27 0.91
CA MET A 511 26.63 21.97 1.06
C MET A 511 26.03 21.63 -0.30
N TYR A 512 25.36 20.48 -0.38
CA TYR A 512 24.75 19.98 -1.60
C TYR A 512 23.31 19.54 -1.37
N GLU A 513 22.52 19.62 -2.44
CA GLU A 513 21.29 18.88 -2.62
C GLU A 513 21.55 17.74 -3.62
N VAL A 514 21.41 16.49 -3.15
CA VAL A 514 21.77 15.28 -3.88
C VAL A 514 20.70 14.20 -3.69
N ASP A 515 20.07 13.77 -4.78
CA ASP A 515 19.10 12.67 -4.75
C ASP A 515 19.78 11.33 -4.41
N GLN A 516 21.01 11.14 -4.88
CA GLN A 516 21.86 9.97 -4.66
C GLN A 516 22.69 10.07 -3.37
N LYS A 517 22.25 10.84 -2.37
CA LYS A 517 23.02 11.06 -1.12
C LYS A 517 23.42 9.77 -0.40
N THR A 518 22.64 8.70 -0.55
CA THR A 518 22.94 7.36 -0.05
C THR A 518 24.21 6.78 -0.69
N GLU A 519 24.40 6.96 -2.00
CA GLU A 519 25.61 6.49 -2.68
C GLU A 519 26.81 7.32 -2.29
N VAL A 520 26.63 8.64 -2.17
CA VAL A 520 27.69 9.55 -1.75
C VAL A 520 28.22 9.21 -0.34
N GLU A 521 27.34 8.85 0.60
CA GLU A 521 27.75 8.36 1.93
C GLU A 521 28.44 6.99 1.84
N LEU A 522 27.89 6.06 1.05
CA LEU A 522 28.47 4.72 0.86
C LEU A 522 29.85 4.72 0.21
N CYS A 523 30.21 5.76 -0.54
CA CYS A 523 31.55 5.92 -1.11
C CYS A 523 32.65 5.98 -0.06
N LYS A 524 32.36 6.36 1.20
CA LYS A 524 33.38 6.53 2.26
C LYS A 524 32.90 5.94 3.60
N ARG A 525 33.20 4.65 3.80
CA ARG A 525 32.79 3.88 4.99
C ARG A 525 33.40 4.36 6.31
N ASP A 526 34.53 5.06 6.24
CA ASP A 526 35.35 5.44 7.40
C ASP A 526 35.10 6.88 7.88
N LEU A 527 34.29 7.67 7.14
CA LEU A 527 33.98 9.05 7.53
C LEU A 527 32.82 9.06 8.53
N PRO A 528 32.94 9.73 9.70
CA PRO A 528 31.86 9.83 10.68
C PRO A 528 30.61 10.50 10.08
N VAL A 529 29.43 9.91 10.33
CA VAL A 529 28.14 10.46 9.90
C VAL A 529 27.36 10.97 11.12
N ALA A 530 27.06 12.26 11.15
CA ALA A 530 26.23 12.90 12.16
C ALA A 530 24.81 13.12 11.62
N ILE A 531 23.81 12.66 12.36
CA ILE A 531 22.41 12.84 12.00
C ILE A 531 21.75 13.71 13.05
N SER A 532 21.26 14.87 12.64
CA SER A 532 20.59 15.82 13.53
C SER A 532 19.69 16.74 12.72
N ASP A 533 18.52 17.07 13.26
CA ASP A 533 17.64 18.07 12.65
C ASP A 533 18.13 19.50 12.88
N THR A 534 19.20 19.67 13.68
CA THR A 534 19.94 20.93 13.79
C THR A 534 21.43 20.67 13.50
N ILE A 535 21.95 21.26 12.42
CA ILE A 535 23.31 21.03 11.92
C ILE A 535 24.10 22.34 11.98
N GLU A 536 25.18 22.35 12.74
CA GLU A 536 26.17 23.44 12.72
C GLU A 536 27.16 23.22 11.58
N PHE A 537 27.31 24.20 10.70
CA PHE A 537 28.12 24.11 9.49
C PHE A 537 28.86 25.41 9.20
N GLU A 538 30.14 25.29 8.82
CA GLU A 538 30.99 26.41 8.48
C GLU A 538 30.84 26.76 7.00
N ALA A 539 29.89 27.65 6.69
CA ALA A 539 29.57 28.07 5.33
C ALA A 539 30.55 29.12 4.78
N LYS A 540 31.28 29.81 5.65
CA LYS A 540 32.35 30.77 5.32
C LYS A 540 33.44 30.67 6.38
N LYS A 541 34.70 30.90 5.99
CA LYS A 541 35.86 30.75 6.87
C LYS A 541 35.68 31.57 8.16
N GLY A 542 35.66 30.90 9.31
CA GLY A 542 35.46 31.52 10.63
C GLY A 542 34.00 31.84 10.99
N MET A 543 33.02 31.52 10.14
CA MET A 543 31.59 31.75 10.41
C MET A 543 30.80 30.44 10.40
N ARG A 544 30.44 29.98 11.59
CA ARG A 544 29.57 28.82 11.80
C ARG A 544 28.11 29.24 11.82
N LEU A 545 27.31 28.61 10.97
CA LEU A 545 25.86 28.78 10.89
C LEU A 545 25.17 27.51 11.38
N ALA A 546 24.05 27.66 12.08
CA ALA A 546 23.19 26.54 12.46
C ALA A 546 21.98 26.46 11.53
N PHE A 547 21.72 25.28 10.99
CA PHE A 547 20.60 24.98 10.10
C PHE A 547 19.62 24.05 10.79
N ARG A 548 18.35 24.42 10.83
CA ARG A 548 17.27 23.59 11.38
C ARG A 548 16.41 23.04 10.25
N PHE A 549 16.12 21.75 10.31
CA PHE A 549 15.27 21.05 9.37
C PHE A 549 13.88 20.87 9.98
N VAL A 550 12.87 21.40 9.30
CA VAL A 550 11.49 21.35 9.76
C VAL A 550 10.66 20.59 8.75
N LYS A 551 9.92 19.58 9.21
CA LYS A 551 8.90 18.94 8.39
C LYS A 551 7.66 19.81 8.40
N ASN A 552 7.27 20.33 7.24
CA ASN A 552 5.99 21.00 7.12
C ASN A 552 4.86 19.98 7.36
N GLN A 553 3.91 20.27 8.23
CA GLN A 553 2.84 19.32 8.55
C GLN A 553 1.79 19.25 7.43
N ASN A 554 1.72 20.27 6.57
CA ASN A 554 0.74 20.39 5.50
C ASN A 554 1.27 19.90 4.14
N THR A 555 2.59 19.82 3.97
CA THR A 555 3.24 19.32 2.74
C THR A 555 4.20 18.18 3.08
N THR A 556 4.42 17.25 2.15
CA THR A 556 5.50 16.26 2.27
C THR A 556 6.87 16.88 1.97
N VAL A 557 7.09 18.16 2.26
CA VAL A 557 8.35 18.86 1.97
C VAL A 557 9.05 19.19 3.29
N THR A 558 10.36 18.94 3.33
CA THR A 558 11.21 19.35 4.45
C THR A 558 11.85 20.68 4.08
N THR A 559 11.68 21.71 4.92
CA THR A 559 12.32 23.02 4.73
C THR A 559 13.57 23.13 5.60
N MET A 560 14.58 23.84 5.09
CA MET A 560 15.80 24.17 5.82
C MET A 560 15.75 25.65 6.22
N GLU A 561 15.87 25.90 7.51
CA GLU A 561 15.85 27.23 8.13
C GLU A 561 17.22 27.57 8.69
N LYS A 562 17.71 28.79 8.44
CA LYS A 562 18.93 29.29 9.07
C LYS A 562 18.58 29.90 10.43
N LEU A 563 19.29 29.50 11.48
CA LEU A 563 19.20 30.08 12.81
C LEU A 563 20.25 31.20 12.94
N ASP A 564 19.81 32.47 12.90
CA ASP A 564 20.68 33.61 13.21
C ASP A 564 20.57 34.00 14.68
N LYS A 565 21.71 34.31 15.33
CA LYS A 565 21.75 34.71 16.75
C LYS A 565 21.22 36.14 17.01
N LYS A 566 20.96 36.93 15.97
CA LYS A 566 20.54 38.34 16.10
C LYS A 566 19.19 38.69 15.48
N ASN A 567 18.73 37.96 14.46
CA ASN A 567 17.44 38.18 13.80
C ASN A 567 16.73 36.83 13.61
N GLY A 568 15.43 36.78 13.92
CA GLY A 568 14.60 35.58 13.83
C GLY A 568 14.64 34.88 12.46
N GLN A 569 14.34 33.58 12.51
CA GLN A 569 14.25 32.58 11.42
C GLN A 569 14.16 33.16 9.99
N VAL A 570 15.16 32.86 9.16
CA VAL A 570 15.09 33.07 7.72
C VAL A 570 14.84 31.70 7.06
N ASN A 571 13.78 31.60 6.25
CA ASN A 571 13.53 30.43 5.40
C ASN A 571 14.53 30.45 4.24
N VAL A 572 15.36 29.42 4.16
CA VAL A 572 16.52 29.40 3.26
C VAL A 572 16.38 28.40 2.11
N GLY A 573 15.29 27.64 2.06
CA GLY A 573 15.04 26.70 0.98
C GLY A 573 13.56 26.47 0.70
N THR A 574 13.10 26.95 -0.45
CA THR A 574 11.95 26.40 -1.20
C THR A 574 12.10 26.76 -2.67
N LYS A 575 12.26 25.75 -3.52
CA LYS A 575 11.54 25.65 -4.79
C LYS A 575 11.52 24.16 -5.22
N TYR A 576 10.31 23.73 -5.57
CA TYR A 576 9.81 22.41 -5.97
C TYR A 576 10.81 21.37 -6.44
#